data_AF-A0A8A4TK56-F1
#
_entry.id   AF-A0A8A4TK56-F1
#
_cell.length_a   1.000
_cell.length_b   1.000
_cell.length_c   1.000
_cell.angle_alpha   90.00
_cell.angle_beta   90.00
_cell.angle_gamma   90.00
#
_symmetry.space_group_name_H-M   'P 1'
#
loop_
_entity.id
_entity.type
_entity.pdbx_description
1 polymer ?
#
loop_
_entity_poly.entity_id
_entity_poly.type
_entity_poly.pdbx_seq_one_letter_code
_entity_poly.pdbx_strand_id
1 'polypeptide(L)'
;MSESPYGLLEPFEEGIWTCRQPFRFFGLQIGARMTVIDLTGQGDLFVHSPIKLGEKLKQDLEALGSVRHVAAPNCWHHLFVGDYKAQYPDARFYCSPGLDIKRPDIEFDEVLEEGKAYPWSSELAHHVVGGCPTLNEVVFFHATTRTLVVTDIGLHICEESPITTRMLFRVMGNYGRFGWAPIEKKALIKDRVLFQQSISKILEWDFERIVLSHGRLVREDGRSAFQKAFGKH
;
A
#
# COMPACT_ATOMS: atom_id res chain seq x y z
N MET A 1 -9.03 1.78 -30.24
CA MET A 1 -8.65 0.88 -29.13
C MET A 1 -8.53 1.76 -27.91
N SER A 2 -9.39 1.59 -26.90
CA SER A 2 -9.22 2.34 -25.64
C SER A 2 -7.89 1.91 -25.02
N GLU A 3 -7.02 2.87 -24.71
CA GLU A 3 -5.80 2.58 -23.95
C GLU A 3 -6.18 1.83 -22.67
N SER A 4 -5.41 0.81 -22.32
CA SER A 4 -5.63 0.04 -21.10
C SER A 4 -5.48 0.98 -19.90
N PRO A 5 -6.45 1.07 -18.98
CA PRO A 5 -6.33 1.89 -17.76
C PRO A 5 -5.34 1.30 -16.74
N TYR A 6 -4.48 0.40 -17.18
CA TYR A 6 -3.53 -0.33 -16.36
C TYR A 6 -2.11 -0.02 -16.83
N GLY A 7 -1.20 0.11 -15.86
CA GLY A 7 0.19 0.49 -16.14
C GLY A 7 0.38 1.98 -16.46
N LEU A 8 -0.65 2.80 -16.25
CA LEU A 8 -0.59 4.26 -16.37
C LEU A 8 -0.52 4.89 -14.99
N LEU A 9 0.37 5.87 -14.84
CA LEU A 9 0.56 6.60 -13.59
C LEU A 9 -0.46 7.75 -13.52
N GLU A 10 -1.40 7.66 -12.58
CA GLU A 10 -2.51 8.61 -12.43
C GLU A 10 -2.26 9.52 -11.22
N PRO A 11 -2.38 10.86 -11.36
CA PRO A 11 -2.27 11.76 -10.23
C PRO A 11 -3.40 11.50 -9.21
N PHE A 12 -3.06 11.46 -7.93
CA PHE A 12 -3.99 11.31 -6.83
C PHE A 12 -4.16 12.62 -6.05
N GLU A 13 -3.03 13.19 -5.64
CA GLU A 13 -2.88 14.48 -4.94
C GLU A 13 -1.53 15.10 -5.36
N GLU A 14 -1.25 16.32 -4.92
CA GLU A 14 0.05 16.96 -5.17
C GLU A 14 1.22 16.08 -4.67
N GLY A 15 2.15 15.76 -5.56
CA GLY A 15 3.28 14.87 -5.26
C GLY A 15 2.92 13.40 -5.05
N ILE A 16 1.67 12.97 -5.30
CA ILE A 16 1.25 11.57 -5.16
C ILE A 16 0.58 11.07 -6.43
N TRP A 17 1.08 9.95 -6.94
CA TRP A 17 0.49 9.22 -8.05
C TRP A 17 0.18 7.78 -7.67
N THR A 18 -0.77 7.18 -8.38
CA THR A 18 -1.07 5.75 -8.25
C THR A 18 -1.08 5.08 -9.61
N CYS A 19 -0.65 3.83 -9.65
CA CYS A 19 -0.70 3.03 -10.87
C CYS A 19 -1.36 1.68 -10.55
N ARG A 20 -2.36 1.28 -11.34
CA ARG A 20 -3.10 0.02 -11.15
C ARG A 20 -2.68 -1.01 -12.19
N GLN A 21 -2.73 -2.29 -11.82
CA GLN A 21 -2.66 -3.40 -12.77
C GLN A 21 -3.70 -4.49 -12.45
N PRO A 22 -4.08 -5.32 -13.44
CA PRO A 22 -4.79 -6.55 -13.16
C PRO A 22 -3.88 -7.46 -12.35
N PHE A 23 -4.43 -8.07 -11.30
CA PHE A 23 -3.73 -9.04 -10.50
C PHE A 23 -4.73 -10.07 -9.96
N ARG A 24 -4.30 -11.33 -9.91
CA ARG A 24 -5.08 -12.44 -9.38
C ARG A 24 -4.39 -13.02 -8.16
N PHE A 25 -5.14 -13.13 -7.08
CA PHE A 25 -4.71 -13.78 -5.85
C PHE A 25 -5.61 -15.00 -5.60
N PHE A 26 -5.04 -16.21 -5.56
CA PHE A 26 -5.79 -17.48 -5.49
C PHE A 26 -6.96 -17.58 -6.50
N GLY A 27 -6.72 -17.14 -7.74
CA GLY A 27 -7.72 -17.17 -8.82
C GLY A 27 -8.73 -16.02 -8.80
N LEU A 28 -8.82 -15.26 -7.71
CA LEU A 28 -9.69 -14.08 -7.57
C LEU A 28 -9.01 -12.85 -8.17
N GLN A 29 -9.68 -12.15 -9.08
CA GLN A 29 -9.16 -10.92 -9.66
C GLN A 29 -9.45 -9.73 -8.75
N ILE A 30 -8.42 -9.25 -8.06
CA ILE A 30 -8.53 -8.20 -7.04
C ILE A 30 -7.74 -6.92 -7.42
N GLY A 31 -6.93 -7.00 -8.48
CA GLY A 31 -6.05 -5.91 -8.91
C GLY A 31 -4.88 -5.69 -7.95
N ALA A 32 -3.93 -4.87 -8.33
CA ALA A 32 -2.89 -4.36 -7.44
C ALA A 32 -2.66 -2.89 -7.76
N ARG A 33 -2.19 -2.12 -6.78
CA ARG A 33 -1.87 -0.70 -6.95
C ARG A 33 -0.50 -0.42 -6.35
N MET A 34 0.28 0.34 -7.10
CA MET A 34 1.50 0.99 -6.65
C MET A 34 1.19 2.46 -6.35
N THR A 35 1.92 3.03 -5.39
CA THR A 35 1.89 4.46 -5.09
C THR A 35 3.28 5.02 -5.30
N VAL A 36 3.36 6.17 -5.96
CA VAL A 36 4.60 6.94 -6.14
C VAL A 36 4.42 8.26 -5.43
N ILE A 37 5.40 8.64 -4.62
CA ILE A 37 5.41 9.90 -3.88
C ILE A 37 6.69 10.64 -4.26
N ASP A 38 6.57 11.89 -4.69
CA ASP A 38 7.72 12.77 -4.86
C ASP A 38 8.09 13.39 -3.51
N LEU A 39 9.23 12.99 -2.97
CA LEU A 39 9.74 13.52 -1.71
C LEU A 39 10.37 14.88 -1.95
N THR A 40 10.12 15.83 -1.06
CA THR A 40 10.65 17.20 -1.05
C THR A 40 10.23 18.07 -2.23
N GLY A 41 9.47 17.53 -3.19
CA GLY A 41 9.12 18.20 -4.46
C GLY A 41 10.32 18.38 -5.41
N GLN A 42 11.38 17.60 -5.23
CA GLN A 42 12.63 17.72 -5.99
C GLN A 42 12.84 16.59 -7.00
N GLY A 43 11.85 15.71 -7.16
CA GLY A 43 11.92 14.55 -8.05
C GLY A 43 12.66 13.36 -7.42
N ASP A 44 12.73 13.27 -6.09
CA ASP A 44 13.27 12.09 -5.40
C ASP A 44 12.11 11.16 -5.02
N LEU A 45 11.89 10.14 -5.85
CA LEU A 45 10.68 9.34 -5.80
C LEU A 45 10.78 8.20 -4.77
N PHE A 46 9.73 8.08 -3.96
CA PHE A 46 9.41 6.94 -3.11
C PHE A 46 8.35 6.07 -3.78
N VAL A 47 8.70 4.83 -4.10
CA VAL A 47 7.81 3.83 -4.71
C VAL A 47 7.34 2.83 -3.66
N HIS A 48 6.03 2.79 -3.44
CA HIS A 48 5.38 1.89 -2.49
C HIS A 48 4.57 0.82 -3.22
N SER A 49 4.71 -0.44 -2.79
CA SER A 49 3.99 -1.60 -3.35
C SER A 49 4.21 -1.76 -4.88
N PRO A 50 5.44 -2.03 -5.34
CA PRO A 50 5.75 -2.11 -6.77
C PRO A 50 4.85 -3.11 -7.51
N ILE A 51 4.36 -2.68 -8.68
CA ILE A 51 3.64 -3.52 -9.64
C ILE A 51 4.54 -3.87 -10.83
N LYS A 52 4.07 -4.63 -11.82
CA LYS A 52 4.91 -4.99 -12.98
C LYS A 52 5.47 -3.73 -13.66
N LEU A 53 6.80 -3.69 -13.81
CA LEU A 53 7.48 -2.58 -14.44
C LEU A 53 7.42 -2.73 -15.96
N GLY A 54 6.37 -2.17 -16.57
CA GLY A 54 6.26 -2.06 -18.02
C GLY A 54 7.03 -0.86 -18.57
N GLU A 55 7.32 -0.87 -19.87
CA GLU A 55 8.07 0.20 -20.55
C GLU A 55 7.45 1.58 -20.34
N LYS A 56 6.12 1.69 -20.47
CA LYS A 56 5.40 2.96 -20.25
C LYS A 56 5.54 3.45 -18.80
N LEU A 57 5.40 2.56 -17.81
CA LEU A 57 5.54 2.92 -16.40
C LEU A 57 6.97 3.37 -16.07
N LYS A 58 7.97 2.72 -16.68
CA LYS A 58 9.37 3.13 -16.55
C LYS A 58 9.58 4.55 -17.09
N GLN A 59 9.08 4.84 -18.29
CA GLN A 59 9.14 6.18 -18.88
C GLN A 59 8.40 7.21 -18.03
N ASP A 60 7.25 6.85 -17.44
CA ASP A 60 6.50 7.74 -16.54
C ASP A 60 7.29 8.06 -15.27
N LEU A 61 7.94 7.06 -14.67
CA LEU A 61 8.80 7.25 -13.50
C LEU A 61 10.01 8.13 -13.83
N GLU A 62 10.70 7.88 -14.96
CA GLU A 62 11.84 8.68 -15.42
C GLU A 62 11.46 10.15 -15.71
N ALA A 63 10.26 10.38 -16.22
CA ALA A 63 9.73 11.73 -16.45
C ALA A 63 9.35 12.46 -15.16
N LEU A 64 8.95 11.73 -14.11
CA LEU A 64 8.66 12.31 -12.80
C LEU A 64 9.92 12.63 -11.99
N GLY A 65 10.96 11.80 -12.08
CA GLY A 65 12.17 11.99 -11.30
C GLY A 65 13.03 10.73 -11.14
N SER A 66 13.90 10.74 -10.14
CA SER A 66 14.77 9.64 -9.79
C SER A 66 14.11 8.75 -8.73
N VAL A 67 13.93 7.46 -9.03
CA VAL A 67 13.53 6.48 -8.01
C VAL A 67 14.67 6.34 -6.99
N ARG A 68 14.44 6.82 -5.76
CA ARG A 68 15.43 6.78 -4.66
C ARG A 68 15.13 5.73 -3.62
N HIS A 69 13.85 5.46 -3.40
CA HIS A 69 13.39 4.56 -2.36
C HIS A 69 12.29 3.66 -2.90
N VAL A 70 12.40 2.37 -2.61
CA VAL A 70 11.39 1.38 -2.99
C VAL A 70 11.03 0.56 -1.76
N ALA A 71 9.76 0.58 -1.36
CA ALA A 71 9.26 -0.15 -0.20
C ALA A 71 8.33 -1.29 -0.61
N ALA A 72 8.71 -2.53 -0.24
CA ALA A 72 7.83 -3.69 -0.26
C ALA A 72 7.08 -3.76 1.10
N PRO A 73 5.80 -3.34 1.13
CA PRO A 73 5.18 -2.87 2.36
C PRO A 73 4.67 -3.97 3.28
N ASN A 74 4.56 -5.20 2.79
CA ASN A 74 4.08 -6.32 3.59
C ASN A 74 4.57 -7.66 3.00
N CYS A 75 4.25 -8.76 3.66
CA CYS A 75 4.64 -10.09 3.23
C CYS A 75 3.89 -10.61 1.99
N TRP A 76 2.96 -9.86 1.39
CA TRP A 76 2.12 -10.26 0.26
C TRP A 76 2.32 -9.39 -1.01
N HIS A 77 2.55 -8.07 -0.88
CA HIS A 77 2.81 -7.09 -1.97
C HIS A 77 4.30 -6.89 -2.24
N HIS A 78 5.00 -7.95 -2.62
CA HIS A 78 6.44 -7.91 -2.87
C HIS A 78 6.83 -8.56 -4.21
N LEU A 79 5.86 -8.99 -5.01
CA LEU A 79 6.12 -9.87 -6.15
C LEU A 79 7.00 -9.22 -7.23
N PHE A 80 6.89 -7.92 -7.41
CA PHE A 80 7.60 -7.18 -8.47
C PHE A 80 8.81 -6.39 -7.96
N VAL A 81 9.12 -6.43 -6.66
CA VAL A 81 10.21 -5.62 -6.10
C VAL A 81 11.58 -6.00 -6.68
N GLY A 82 11.77 -7.26 -7.08
CA GLY A 82 13.01 -7.73 -7.73
C GLY A 82 13.28 -7.04 -9.08
N ASP A 83 12.24 -6.82 -9.89
CA ASP A 83 12.36 -6.13 -11.19
C ASP A 83 12.83 -4.68 -10.99
N TYR A 84 12.35 -4.03 -9.92
CA TYR A 84 12.76 -2.66 -9.58
C TYR A 84 14.19 -2.63 -9.11
N LYS A 85 14.65 -3.62 -8.32
CA LYS A 85 16.05 -3.70 -7.88
C LYS A 85 17.01 -3.86 -9.05
N ALA A 86 16.63 -4.63 -10.07
CA ALA A 86 17.41 -4.74 -11.29
C ALA A 86 17.42 -3.45 -12.12
N GLN A 87 16.31 -2.71 -12.16
CA GLN A 87 16.16 -1.50 -12.97
C GLN A 87 16.71 -0.22 -12.30
N TYR A 88 16.69 -0.14 -10.98
CA TYR A 88 17.06 1.04 -10.20
C TYR A 88 18.16 0.69 -9.18
N PRO A 89 19.39 0.38 -9.62
CA PRO A 89 20.47 -0.08 -8.74
C PRO A 89 20.93 0.99 -7.73
N ASP A 90 20.70 2.28 -8.03
CA ASP A 90 21.03 3.40 -7.13
C ASP A 90 19.94 3.70 -6.09
N ALA A 91 18.79 3.03 -6.18
CA ALA A 91 17.72 3.16 -5.19
C ALA A 91 17.97 2.28 -3.98
N ARG A 92 17.52 2.71 -2.80
CA ARG A 92 17.47 1.87 -1.60
C ARG A 92 16.16 1.10 -1.53
N PHE A 93 16.25 -0.18 -1.19
CA PHE A 93 15.15 -1.12 -1.11
C PHE A 93 14.85 -1.49 0.34
N TYR A 94 13.60 -1.27 0.72
CA TYR A 94 13.09 -1.49 2.06
C TYR A 94 12.03 -2.57 2.06
N CYS A 95 12.00 -3.37 3.11
CA CYS A 95 10.98 -4.38 3.28
C CYS A 95 10.30 -4.30 4.64
N SER A 96 9.06 -4.78 4.68
CA SER A 96 8.38 -5.07 5.93
C SER A 96 9.10 -6.16 6.74
N PRO A 97 8.97 -6.14 8.09
CA PRO A 97 9.48 -7.22 8.94
C PRO A 97 9.02 -8.61 8.49
N GLY A 98 9.98 -9.53 8.36
CA GLY A 98 9.75 -10.93 7.99
C GLY A 98 9.69 -11.19 6.48
N LEU A 99 9.62 -10.14 5.64
CA LEU A 99 9.69 -10.31 4.20
C LEU A 99 11.10 -10.70 3.73
N ASP A 100 12.14 -10.19 4.39
CA ASP A 100 13.54 -10.59 4.22
C ASP A 100 13.75 -12.11 4.40
N ILE A 101 13.11 -12.69 5.41
CA ILE A 101 13.13 -14.15 5.66
C ILE A 101 12.33 -14.90 4.59
N LYS A 102 11.21 -14.34 4.14
CA LYS A 102 10.32 -14.96 3.13
C LYS A 102 10.92 -14.93 1.72
N ARG A 103 11.70 -13.89 1.40
CA ARG A 103 12.34 -13.66 0.10
C ARG A 103 13.85 -13.55 0.26
N PRO A 104 14.54 -14.64 0.66
CA PRO A 104 15.99 -14.64 0.80
C PRO A 104 16.71 -14.48 -0.55
N ASP A 105 15.98 -14.62 -1.65
CA ASP A 105 16.43 -14.38 -3.02
C ASP A 105 16.51 -12.88 -3.38
N ILE A 106 15.95 -11.98 -2.56
CA ILE A 106 16.05 -10.53 -2.73
C ILE A 106 16.86 -9.95 -1.60
N GLU A 107 17.95 -9.26 -1.95
CA GLU A 107 18.72 -8.46 -1.00
C GLU A 107 18.01 -7.13 -0.75
N PHE A 108 17.45 -6.95 0.45
CA PHE A 108 16.92 -5.67 0.91
C PHE A 108 18.00 -4.90 1.65
N ASP A 109 18.07 -3.59 1.41
CA ASP A 109 19.05 -2.74 2.09
C ASP A 109 18.72 -2.60 3.57
N GLU A 110 17.42 -2.48 3.90
CA GLU A 110 16.96 -2.41 5.29
C GLU A 110 15.56 -3.01 5.49
N VAL A 111 15.35 -3.63 6.64
CA VAL A 111 14.01 -3.94 7.16
C VAL A 111 13.46 -2.70 7.84
N LEU A 112 12.19 -2.37 7.59
CA LEU A 112 11.51 -1.22 8.18
C LEU A 112 11.17 -1.49 9.65
N GLU A 113 11.64 -0.61 10.52
CA GLU A 113 11.51 -0.72 11.96
C GLU A 113 10.64 0.41 12.52
N GLU A 114 9.86 0.09 13.55
CA GLU A 114 9.06 1.09 14.28
C GLU A 114 9.98 2.09 14.99
N GLY A 115 9.72 3.39 14.82
CA GLY A 115 10.44 4.46 15.54
C GLY A 115 11.84 4.79 15.00
N LYS A 116 12.34 4.06 14.00
CA LYS A 116 13.59 4.40 13.30
C LYS A 116 13.35 5.51 12.28
N ALA A 117 14.24 6.50 12.22
CA ALA A 117 14.17 7.54 11.20
C ALA A 117 14.84 7.08 9.90
N TYR A 118 14.23 7.43 8.78
CA TYR A 118 14.71 7.17 7.42
C TYR A 118 14.79 8.49 6.64
N PRO A 119 15.45 8.52 5.46
CA PRO A 119 15.60 9.75 4.68
C PRO A 119 14.30 10.49 4.35
N TRP A 120 13.16 9.78 4.25
CA TRP A 120 11.84 10.37 3.97
C TRP A 120 11.02 10.75 5.22
N SER A 121 11.49 10.44 6.43
CA SER A 121 10.67 10.51 7.65
C SER A 121 10.20 11.92 8.02
N SER A 122 10.79 12.97 7.45
CA SER A 122 10.32 14.36 7.64
C SER A 122 8.99 14.66 6.95
N GLU A 123 8.64 13.92 5.91
CA GLU A 123 7.45 14.17 5.08
C GLU A 123 6.49 12.99 5.04
N LEU A 124 7.05 11.78 5.13
CA LEU A 124 6.34 10.52 5.06
C LEU A 124 6.59 9.75 6.36
N ALA A 125 5.69 9.91 7.34
CA ALA A 125 5.73 9.08 8.54
C ALA A 125 5.42 7.62 8.18
N HIS A 126 5.90 6.67 8.96
CA HIS A 126 5.52 5.26 8.82
C HIS A 126 5.17 4.63 10.16
N HIS A 127 4.44 3.51 10.09
CA HIS A 127 4.12 2.70 11.25
C HIS A 127 4.10 1.23 10.87
N VAL A 128 4.76 0.39 11.68
CA VAL A 128 4.72 -1.07 11.52
C VAL A 128 3.47 -1.61 12.24
N VAL A 129 2.53 -2.15 11.49
CA VAL A 129 1.26 -2.67 12.00
C VAL A 129 1.49 -3.99 12.73
N GLY A 130 1.28 -3.97 14.05
CA GLY A 130 1.39 -5.15 14.90
C GLY A 130 0.12 -6.01 14.93
N GLY A 131 0.27 -7.23 15.45
CA GLY A 131 -0.84 -8.16 15.71
C GLY A 131 -1.37 -8.95 14.51
N CYS A 132 -0.82 -8.73 13.31
CA CYS A 132 -1.13 -9.44 12.07
C CYS A 132 0.14 -10.10 11.46
N PRO A 133 0.72 -11.12 12.13
CA PRO A 133 2.07 -11.62 11.83
C PRO A 133 2.25 -12.27 10.45
N THR A 134 1.15 -12.71 9.80
CA THR A 134 1.19 -13.25 8.44
C THR A 134 1.24 -12.17 7.37
N LEU A 135 0.86 -10.95 7.73
CA LEU A 135 0.82 -9.80 6.83
C LEU A 135 2.03 -8.89 7.07
N ASN A 136 2.28 -8.49 8.32
CA ASN A 136 3.33 -7.54 8.73
C ASN A 136 3.36 -6.30 7.83
N GLU A 137 2.28 -5.54 7.82
CA GLU A 137 2.21 -4.36 6.97
C GLU A 137 2.89 -3.15 7.60
N VAL A 138 3.61 -2.38 6.78
CA VAL A 138 4.08 -1.04 7.10
C VAL A 138 3.21 -0.06 6.33
N VAL A 139 2.55 0.83 7.07
CA VAL A 139 1.74 1.90 6.50
C VAL A 139 2.50 3.20 6.53
N PHE A 140 2.17 4.11 5.62
CA PHE A 140 2.83 5.41 5.51
C PHE A 140 1.80 6.54 5.58
N PHE A 141 2.19 7.69 6.11
CA PHE A 141 1.35 8.88 6.20
C PHE A 141 2.08 10.08 5.63
N HIS A 142 1.57 10.60 4.52
CA HIS A 142 2.07 11.81 3.89
C HIS A 142 1.35 13.02 4.49
N ALA A 143 2.06 13.78 5.32
CA ALA A 143 1.46 14.81 6.16
C ALA A 143 0.89 15.98 5.32
N THR A 144 1.61 16.41 4.29
CA THR A 144 1.25 17.56 3.44
C THR A 144 -0.12 17.40 2.79
N THR A 145 -0.41 16.22 2.22
CA THR A 145 -1.69 15.94 1.56
C THR A 145 -2.69 15.23 2.47
N ARG A 146 -2.33 15.00 3.74
CA ARG A 146 -3.12 14.25 4.72
C ARG A 146 -3.56 12.89 4.16
N THR A 147 -2.62 12.16 3.56
CA THR A 147 -2.89 10.89 2.87
C THR A 147 -2.25 9.73 3.61
N LEU A 148 -3.08 8.79 4.07
CA LEU A 148 -2.64 7.49 4.55
C LEU A 148 -2.44 6.55 3.34
N VAL A 149 -1.28 5.91 3.26
CA VAL A 149 -0.94 4.93 2.24
C VAL A 149 -0.84 3.57 2.92
N VAL A 150 -1.73 2.68 2.51
CA VAL A 150 -1.81 1.29 2.97
C VAL A 150 -1.81 0.34 1.78
N THR A 151 -1.79 -0.96 2.05
CA THR A 151 -1.95 -2.03 1.07
C THR A 151 -3.12 -2.93 1.43
N ASP A 152 -2.88 -3.95 2.25
CA ASP A 152 -3.83 -5.04 2.54
C ASP A 152 -4.52 -4.88 3.88
N ILE A 153 -4.05 -3.99 4.78
CA ILE A 153 -4.72 -3.75 6.05
C ILE A 153 -6.18 -3.34 5.85
N GLY A 154 -6.51 -2.71 4.70
CA GLY A 154 -7.88 -2.40 4.30
C GLY A 154 -8.09 -2.52 2.79
N LEU A 155 -9.18 -3.16 2.41
CA LEU A 155 -9.64 -3.26 1.03
C LEU A 155 -10.90 -2.42 0.85
N HIS A 156 -11.20 -1.98 -0.37
CA HIS A 156 -12.44 -1.26 -0.67
C HIS A 156 -13.07 -1.74 -1.97
N ILE A 157 -13.52 -3.00 -1.95
CA ILE A 157 -14.11 -3.66 -3.11
C ILE A 157 -15.51 -3.10 -3.39
N CYS A 158 -15.69 -2.55 -4.59
CA CYS A 158 -16.90 -1.86 -5.03
C CYS A 158 -17.23 -2.19 -6.50
N GLU A 159 -18.05 -1.39 -7.16
CA GLU A 159 -18.52 -1.59 -8.53
C GLU A 159 -17.40 -1.63 -9.59
N GLU A 160 -16.24 -1.04 -9.30
CA GLU A 160 -15.05 -1.07 -10.16
C GLU A 160 -14.39 -2.46 -10.23
N SER A 161 -14.75 -3.37 -9.33
CA SER A 161 -14.14 -4.71 -9.26
C SER A 161 -14.86 -5.70 -10.19
N PRO A 162 -14.20 -6.79 -10.61
CA PRO A 162 -14.84 -7.86 -11.38
C PRO A 162 -16.07 -8.44 -10.67
N ILE A 163 -17.08 -8.85 -11.44
CA ILE A 163 -18.37 -9.32 -10.90
C ILE A 163 -18.20 -10.44 -9.88
N THR A 164 -17.29 -11.39 -10.13
CA THR A 164 -16.99 -12.50 -9.20
C THR A 164 -16.46 -12.00 -7.86
N THR A 165 -15.51 -11.07 -7.87
CA THR A 165 -14.97 -10.40 -6.69
C THR A 165 -16.05 -9.63 -5.94
N ARG A 166 -16.91 -8.90 -6.66
CA ARG A 166 -18.04 -8.18 -6.06
C ARG A 166 -19.01 -9.13 -5.35
N MET A 167 -19.36 -10.25 -5.97
CA MET A 167 -20.26 -11.24 -5.36
C MET A 167 -19.66 -11.87 -4.11
N LEU A 168 -18.37 -12.23 -4.13
CA LEU A 168 -17.69 -12.77 -2.97
C LEU A 168 -17.69 -11.77 -1.80
N PHE A 169 -17.32 -10.51 -2.04
CA PHE A 169 -17.27 -9.50 -0.98
C PHE A 169 -18.65 -9.11 -0.44
N ARG A 170 -19.73 -9.31 -1.24
CA ARG A 170 -21.11 -9.21 -0.73
C ARG A 170 -21.43 -10.32 0.24
N VAL A 171 -21.09 -11.57 -0.09
CA VAL A 171 -21.26 -12.72 0.80
C VAL A 171 -20.43 -12.57 2.08
N MET A 172 -19.21 -12.05 1.97
CA MET A 172 -18.35 -11.76 3.12
C MET A 172 -18.82 -10.57 3.96
N GLY A 173 -19.80 -9.78 3.49
CA GLY A 173 -20.39 -8.66 4.22
C GLY A 173 -19.58 -7.37 4.22
N ASN A 174 -18.63 -7.21 3.31
CA ASN A 174 -17.72 -6.04 3.24
C ASN A 174 -17.73 -5.30 1.89
N TYR A 175 -18.63 -5.67 0.98
CA TYR A 175 -18.80 -4.95 -0.29
C TYR A 175 -19.20 -3.48 -0.06
N GLY A 176 -18.53 -2.57 -0.77
CA GLY A 176 -18.79 -1.13 -0.70
C GLY A 176 -18.35 -0.46 0.60
N ARG A 177 -17.47 -1.12 1.38
CA ARG A 177 -16.93 -0.60 2.63
C ARG A 177 -15.41 -0.73 2.62
N PHE A 178 -14.73 0.28 3.16
CA PHE A 178 -13.30 0.20 3.43
C PHE A 178 -13.06 -0.69 4.65
N GLY A 179 -12.04 -1.55 4.56
CA GLY A 179 -11.54 -2.37 5.66
C GLY A 179 -11.59 -3.86 5.35
N TRP A 180 -11.53 -4.67 6.41
CA TRP A 180 -11.65 -6.13 6.33
C TRP A 180 -13.06 -6.62 6.63
N ALA A 181 -13.47 -7.68 5.94
CA ALA A 181 -14.61 -8.49 6.32
C ALA A 181 -14.39 -9.15 7.69
N PRO A 182 -15.47 -9.53 8.41
CA PRO A 182 -15.35 -10.20 9.70
C PRO A 182 -14.49 -11.48 9.66
N ILE A 183 -14.58 -12.25 8.57
CA ILE A 183 -13.80 -13.48 8.40
C ILE A 183 -12.30 -13.17 8.21
N GLU A 184 -11.97 -12.11 7.48
CA GLU A 184 -10.59 -11.64 7.28
C GLU A 184 -10.01 -11.14 8.61
N LYS A 185 -10.76 -10.32 9.36
CA LYS A 185 -10.37 -9.87 10.71
C LYS A 185 -10.05 -11.05 11.63
N LYS A 186 -10.91 -12.07 11.64
CA LYS A 186 -10.71 -13.29 12.46
C LYS A 186 -9.49 -14.09 12.00
N ALA A 187 -9.24 -14.15 10.70
CA ALA A 187 -8.12 -14.87 10.13
C ALA A 187 -6.78 -14.16 10.37
N LEU A 188 -6.74 -12.84 10.23
CA LEU A 188 -5.49 -12.06 10.20
C LEU A 188 -5.05 -11.54 11.57
N ILE A 189 -5.99 -11.10 12.41
CA ILE A 189 -5.66 -10.55 13.73
C ILE A 189 -5.39 -11.70 14.70
N LYS A 190 -4.11 -11.93 15.01
CA LYS A 190 -3.64 -12.97 15.95
C LYS A 190 -3.39 -12.42 17.34
N ASP A 191 -2.96 -11.17 17.45
CA ASP A 191 -2.88 -10.43 18.70
C ASP A 191 -3.76 -9.18 18.60
N ARG A 192 -4.92 -9.23 19.27
CA ARG A 192 -5.89 -8.13 19.25
C ARG A 192 -5.41 -6.91 20.01
N VAL A 193 -4.62 -7.09 21.07
CA VAL A 193 -4.15 -5.98 21.89
C VAL A 193 -3.14 -5.19 21.08
N LEU A 194 -2.14 -5.88 20.52
CA LEU A 194 -1.12 -5.26 19.70
C LEU A 194 -1.71 -4.62 18.43
N PHE A 195 -2.65 -5.31 17.76
CA PHE A 195 -3.34 -4.73 16.61
C PHE A 195 -4.09 -3.44 16.97
N GLN A 196 -4.84 -3.43 18.08
CA GLN A 196 -5.57 -2.23 18.51
C GLN A 196 -4.66 -1.08 18.95
N GLN A 197 -3.47 -1.37 19.48
CA GLN A 197 -2.45 -0.37 19.74
C GLN A 197 -1.96 0.27 18.43
N SER A 198 -1.67 -0.55 17.40
CA SER A 198 -1.29 -0.04 16.08
C SER A 198 -2.39 0.79 15.43
N ILE A 199 -3.64 0.35 15.50
CA ILE A 199 -4.78 1.11 14.98
C ILE A 199 -4.93 2.46 15.69
N SER A 200 -4.73 2.49 17.02
CA SER A 200 -4.80 3.72 17.80
C SER A 200 -3.70 4.70 17.39
N LYS A 201 -2.46 4.23 17.19
CA LYS A 201 -1.35 5.04 16.67
C LYS A 201 -1.65 5.63 15.29
N ILE A 202 -2.16 4.82 14.36
CA ILE A 202 -2.53 5.31 13.02
C ILE A 202 -3.61 6.40 13.13
N LEU A 203 -4.59 6.23 14.02
CA LEU A 203 -5.66 7.20 14.25
C LEU A 203 -5.22 8.49 14.94
N GLU A 204 -3.99 8.57 15.45
CA GLU A 204 -3.38 9.83 15.92
C GLU A 204 -2.99 10.73 14.74
N TRP A 205 -2.75 10.17 13.55
CA TRP A 205 -2.52 10.95 12.34
C TRP A 205 -3.81 11.57 11.81
N ASP A 206 -3.69 12.80 11.30
CA ASP A 206 -4.80 13.58 10.76
C ASP A 206 -4.96 13.38 9.24
N PHE A 207 -5.29 12.15 8.82
CA PHE A 207 -5.49 11.82 7.40
C PHE A 207 -6.94 11.99 6.95
N GLU A 208 -7.11 12.61 5.78
CA GLU A 208 -8.40 12.78 5.09
C GLU A 208 -8.60 11.69 4.01
N ARG A 209 -7.50 11.16 3.49
CA ARG A 209 -7.47 10.26 2.33
C ARG A 209 -6.81 8.94 2.68
N ILE A 210 -7.21 7.88 1.97
CA ILE A 210 -6.56 6.58 2.05
C ILE A 210 -6.29 6.04 0.63
N VAL A 211 -5.01 5.81 0.35
CA VAL A 211 -4.55 5.01 -0.78
C VAL A 211 -4.36 3.57 -0.30
N LEU A 212 -4.86 2.60 -1.07
CA LEU A 212 -4.85 1.17 -0.73
C LEU A 212 -4.55 0.31 -1.97
N SER A 213 -4.23 -0.97 -1.83
CA SER A 213 -3.89 -1.81 -3.00
C SER A 213 -5.11 -2.26 -3.82
N HIS A 214 -6.25 -2.48 -3.15
CA HIS A 214 -7.36 -3.24 -3.71
C HIS A 214 -8.70 -2.48 -3.67
N GLY A 215 -9.25 -2.22 -4.85
CA GLY A 215 -10.53 -1.52 -4.99
C GLY A 215 -10.40 0.00 -5.02
N ARG A 216 -11.43 0.71 -4.55
CA ARG A 216 -11.57 2.17 -4.66
C ARG A 216 -10.78 2.92 -3.60
N LEU A 217 -10.06 3.97 -4.02
CA LEU A 217 -9.38 4.92 -3.12
C LEU A 217 -10.39 5.66 -2.23
N VAL A 218 -10.05 5.93 -0.98
CA VAL A 218 -10.85 6.79 -0.09
C VAL A 218 -10.35 8.22 -0.25
N ARG A 219 -11.18 9.10 -0.80
CA ARG A 219 -10.81 10.49 -1.12
C ARG A 219 -11.21 11.50 -0.04
N GLU A 220 -12.16 11.13 0.81
CA GLU A 220 -12.74 11.98 1.84
C GLU A 220 -13.11 11.11 3.05
N ASP A 221 -13.21 11.71 4.23
CA ASP A 221 -13.59 11.07 5.48
C ASP A 221 -12.69 9.86 5.85
N GLY A 222 -11.42 9.87 5.41
CA GLY A 222 -10.48 8.76 5.57
C GLY A 222 -10.37 8.28 7.01
N ARG A 223 -10.13 9.20 7.96
CA ARG A 223 -10.05 8.86 9.39
C ARG A 223 -11.33 8.22 9.91
N SER A 224 -12.50 8.71 9.50
CA SER A 224 -13.81 8.14 9.86
C SER A 224 -14.00 6.75 9.27
N ALA A 225 -13.64 6.54 8.00
CA ALA A 225 -13.68 5.23 7.35
C ALA A 225 -12.74 4.23 8.06
N PHE A 226 -11.53 4.64 8.41
CA PHE A 226 -10.56 3.81 9.13
C PHE A 226 -11.03 3.46 10.54
N GLN A 227 -11.57 4.44 11.28
CA GLN A 227 -12.17 4.23 12.60
C GLN A 227 -13.34 3.25 12.54
N LYS A 228 -14.24 3.38 11.57
CA LYS A 228 -15.36 2.43 11.36
C LYS A 228 -14.86 1.03 11.02
N ALA A 229 -13.76 0.94 10.26
CA ALA A 229 -13.19 -0.32 9.85
C ALA A 229 -12.47 -1.06 10.99
N PHE A 230 -11.73 -0.36 11.85
CA PHE A 230 -10.80 -1.01 12.79
C PHE A 230 -10.87 -0.53 14.24
N GLY A 231 -11.59 0.56 14.50
CA GLY A 231 -11.74 1.12 15.83
C GLY A 231 -12.35 0.15 16.83
N LYS A 232 -12.11 0.42 18.12
CA LYS A 232 -12.77 -0.32 19.21
C LYS A 232 -14.29 -0.10 19.13
N HIS A 233 -15.04 -1.20 19.22
CA HIS A 233 -16.46 -1.20 19.53
C HIS A 233 -16.64 -1.63 20.98
#